data_AF-A0A0M3D4C6-F1
#
_entry.id   AF-A0A0M3D4C6-F1
#
_cell.length_a   1.000
_cell.length_b   1.000
_cell.length_c   1.000
_cell.angle_alpha   90.00
_cell.angle_beta   90.00
_cell.angle_gamma   90.00
#
_symmetry.space_group_name_H-M   'P 1'
#
loop_
_entity.id
_entity.type
_entity.pdbx_description
1 polymer ?
#
loop_
_entity_poly.entity_id
_entity_poly.type
_entity_poly.pdbx_seq_one_letter_code
_entity_poly.pdbx_strand_id
1 'polypeptide(L)'
;MVSLTADLSPLRPDRNLAMELVRSTEAAAIRAVPFIGRGAKEAADGAAVDAMRAFLGTVDFQGRVVIGEGEKDNAPMLFNGEIVGTGRGPLCDIAVDPIDGTSLTAAGRQNALSVIAVSDRGTMLDASSVFYMDKLVTGPAGVGVVDIRLPIGENIRKLAGALDKPVDEIVVSVLNRPRHEQLIQEIRDAGAGTRLMSDGDVAGGINAARHDARTDMCVGIGGSPEGIVTACAIKALGGHIQGRLWPRDDDERQRGIDAGLDIDKVYEADDLVQGNNTIFVATGVTDGQLVAGVRRERGYVYTESVVLRGASGTLRRIASEHLVSKWL
;
A
#
# COMPACT_ATOMS: atom_id res chain seq x y z
N MET A 1 1.63 -25.19 -30.14
CA MET A 1 0.48 -25.93 -29.56
C MET A 1 0.57 -25.79 -28.05
N VAL A 2 -0.27 -24.92 -27.48
CA VAL A 2 -0.38 -24.82 -26.01
C VAL A 2 -1.17 -26.04 -25.55
N SER A 3 -0.62 -26.80 -24.60
CA SER A 3 -1.24 -28.02 -24.08
C SER A 3 -2.65 -27.74 -23.54
N LEU A 4 -3.62 -28.59 -23.91
CA LEU A 4 -5.00 -28.56 -23.41
C LEU A 4 -5.13 -29.00 -21.94
N THR A 5 -4.02 -29.32 -21.27
CA THR A 5 -3.93 -29.50 -19.82
C THR A 5 -3.31 -28.28 -19.10
N ALA A 6 -3.23 -27.13 -19.78
CA ALA A 6 -2.90 -25.87 -19.14
C ALA A 6 -3.92 -25.57 -18.03
N ASP A 7 -3.42 -25.12 -16.88
CA ASP A 7 -4.24 -24.65 -15.77
C ASP A 7 -5.40 -23.79 -16.30
N LEU A 8 -6.63 -24.26 -16.11
CA LEU A 8 -7.85 -23.60 -16.57
C LEU A 8 -8.26 -22.44 -15.63
N SER A 9 -7.45 -22.10 -14.62
CA SER A 9 -7.63 -20.94 -13.75
C SER A 9 -7.91 -19.62 -14.50
N PRO A 10 -7.37 -19.32 -15.70
CA PRO A 10 -7.73 -18.11 -16.44
C PRO A 10 -9.17 -18.10 -16.98
N LEU A 11 -9.79 -19.29 -17.12
CA LEU A 11 -11.13 -19.48 -17.70
C LEU A 11 -12.23 -19.59 -16.65
N ARG A 12 -11.86 -19.58 -15.36
CA ARG A 12 -12.78 -19.50 -14.22
C ARG A 12 -12.28 -18.39 -13.30
N PRO A 13 -12.45 -17.11 -13.68
CA PRO A 13 -12.07 -16.02 -12.79
C PRO A 13 -12.83 -16.20 -11.48
N ASP A 14 -12.07 -16.30 -10.39
CA ASP A 14 -12.62 -16.24 -9.04
C ASP A 14 -13.40 -14.92 -8.89
N ARG A 15 -14.43 -14.93 -8.04
CA ARG A 15 -15.44 -13.88 -7.92
C ARG A 15 -14.84 -12.47 -7.84
N ASN A 16 -15.67 -11.49 -8.18
CA ASN A 16 -15.35 -10.07 -8.34
C ASN A 16 -14.96 -9.33 -7.03
N LEU A 17 -14.32 -10.00 -6.07
CA LEU A 17 -13.95 -9.48 -4.75
C LEU A 17 -13.23 -8.14 -4.88
N ALA A 18 -12.25 -8.04 -5.78
CA ALA A 18 -11.49 -6.81 -5.98
C ALA A 18 -12.39 -5.61 -6.33
N MET A 19 -13.44 -5.79 -7.14
CA MET A 19 -14.36 -4.70 -7.48
C MET A 19 -15.39 -4.43 -6.39
N GLU A 20 -15.74 -5.42 -5.57
CA GLU A 20 -16.57 -5.19 -4.38
C GLU A 20 -15.81 -4.36 -3.34
N LEU A 21 -14.51 -4.60 -3.19
CA LEU A 21 -13.64 -3.86 -2.28
C LEU A 21 -13.39 -2.41 -2.74
N VAL A 22 -13.40 -2.10 -4.03
CA VAL A 22 -13.35 -0.70 -4.54
C VAL A 22 -14.40 0.17 -3.89
N ARG A 23 -15.61 -0.35 -3.69
CA ARG A 23 -16.69 0.43 -3.08
C ARG A 23 -16.41 0.78 -1.62
N SER A 24 -15.61 -0.02 -0.91
CA SER A 24 -15.23 0.28 0.48
C SER A 24 -14.20 1.42 0.56
N THR A 25 -13.18 1.44 -0.31
CA THR A 25 -12.22 2.56 -0.38
C THR A 25 -12.86 3.82 -0.95
N GLU A 26 -13.78 3.70 -1.92
CA GLU A 26 -14.58 4.82 -2.41
C GLU A 26 -15.45 5.43 -1.29
N ALA A 27 -16.14 4.60 -0.51
CA ALA A 27 -16.98 5.08 0.59
C ALA A 27 -16.15 5.84 1.64
N ALA A 28 -15.01 5.27 2.04
CA ALA A 28 -14.07 5.91 2.96
C ALA A 28 -13.55 7.25 2.42
N ALA A 29 -13.07 7.27 1.17
CA ALA A 29 -12.56 8.48 0.55
C ALA A 29 -13.63 9.58 0.43
N ILE A 30 -14.85 9.22 0.04
CA ILE A 30 -15.98 10.15 -0.06
C ILE A 30 -16.34 10.73 1.31
N ARG A 31 -16.35 9.91 2.37
CA ARG A 31 -16.70 10.36 3.72
C ARG A 31 -15.61 11.17 4.41
N ALA A 32 -14.36 11.08 3.96
CA ALA A 32 -13.27 11.93 4.41
C ALA A 32 -13.34 13.37 3.86
N VAL A 33 -14.01 13.60 2.72
CA VAL A 33 -14.04 14.90 2.00
C VAL A 33 -14.39 16.11 2.88
N PRO A 34 -15.41 16.07 3.76
CA PRO A 34 -15.78 17.23 4.58
C PRO A 34 -14.65 17.75 5.49
N PHE A 35 -13.67 16.90 5.79
CA PHE A 35 -12.58 17.18 6.73
C PHE A 35 -11.27 17.60 6.05
N ILE A 36 -11.21 17.54 4.71
CA ILE A 36 -10.03 17.94 3.95
C ILE A 36 -9.71 19.41 4.23
N GLY A 37 -8.48 19.69 4.69
CA GLY A 37 -8.00 21.05 4.98
C GLY A 37 -8.65 21.69 6.22
N ARG A 38 -9.28 20.91 7.10
CA ARG A 38 -9.99 21.42 8.29
C ARG A 38 -9.22 21.24 9.61
N GLY A 39 -8.01 20.67 9.57
CA GLY A 39 -7.24 20.35 10.78
C GLY A 39 -7.87 19.26 11.65
N ALA A 40 -8.91 18.59 11.17
CA ALA A 40 -9.70 17.62 11.92
C ALA A 40 -9.31 16.18 11.58
N LYS A 41 -8.07 15.81 11.91
CA LYS A 41 -7.47 14.51 11.58
C LYS A 41 -8.32 13.32 12.05
N GLU A 42 -8.59 13.26 13.35
CA GLU A 42 -9.32 12.15 13.97
C GLU A 42 -10.78 12.05 13.48
N ALA A 43 -11.40 13.17 13.12
CA ALA A 43 -12.76 13.18 12.57
C ALA A 43 -12.79 12.69 11.11
N ALA A 44 -11.76 13.04 10.31
CA ALA A 44 -11.60 12.50 8.97
C ALA A 44 -11.46 10.98 9.01
N ASP A 45 -10.60 10.50 9.91
CA ASP A 45 -10.26 9.10 10.08
C ASP A 45 -11.47 8.28 10.52
N GLY A 46 -12.15 8.70 11.61
CA GLY A 46 -13.35 8.03 12.08
C GLY A 46 -14.46 7.93 11.02
N ALA A 47 -14.66 8.98 10.22
CA ALA A 47 -15.63 8.96 9.13
C ALA A 47 -15.26 7.97 8.02
N ALA A 48 -13.97 7.80 7.73
CA ALA A 48 -13.47 6.84 6.76
C ALA A 48 -13.56 5.40 7.28
N VAL A 49 -13.19 5.16 8.55
CA VAL A 49 -13.30 3.87 9.25
C VAL A 49 -14.75 3.39 9.22
N ASP A 50 -15.70 4.23 9.66
CA ASP A 50 -17.14 3.92 9.68
C ASP A 50 -17.63 3.47 8.31
N ALA A 51 -17.27 4.23 7.27
CA ALA A 51 -17.72 3.99 5.91
C ALA A 51 -17.10 2.72 5.31
N MET A 52 -15.79 2.55 5.47
CA MET A 52 -15.08 1.35 5.01
C MET A 52 -15.68 0.10 5.67
N ARG A 53 -15.81 0.12 7.00
CA ARG A 53 -16.29 -1.01 7.79
C ARG A 53 -17.71 -1.41 7.42
N ALA A 54 -18.60 -0.44 7.19
CA ALA A 54 -19.97 -0.67 6.76
C ALA A 54 -20.03 -1.35 5.38
N PHE A 55 -19.24 -0.88 4.42
CA PHE A 55 -19.20 -1.49 3.09
C PHE A 55 -18.56 -2.87 3.09
N LEU A 56 -17.48 -3.08 3.85
CA LEU A 56 -16.87 -4.39 4.03
C LEU A 56 -17.86 -5.41 4.59
N GLY A 57 -18.79 -5.01 5.46
CA GLY A 57 -19.85 -5.88 5.98
C GLY A 57 -20.81 -6.43 4.91
N THR A 58 -20.80 -5.87 3.70
CA THR A 58 -21.67 -6.29 2.59
C THR A 58 -21.00 -7.23 1.58
N VAL A 59 -19.68 -7.43 1.70
CA VAL A 59 -18.86 -8.21 0.75
C VAL A 59 -18.95 -9.69 1.11
N ASP A 60 -19.14 -10.55 0.11
CA ASP A 60 -19.17 -12.01 0.29
C ASP A 60 -17.74 -12.58 0.43
N PHE A 61 -17.17 -12.39 1.63
CA PHE A 61 -15.96 -13.03 2.12
C PHE A 61 -15.94 -13.13 3.65
N GLN A 62 -14.90 -13.78 4.21
CA GLN A 62 -14.56 -13.67 5.62
C GLN A 62 -13.12 -13.14 5.75
N GLY A 63 -12.99 -11.82 5.85
CA GLY A 63 -11.71 -11.14 6.04
C GLY A 63 -11.33 -11.08 7.51
N ARG A 64 -10.08 -11.39 7.85
CA ARG A 64 -9.49 -11.08 9.16
C ARG A 64 -8.58 -9.87 8.98
N VAL A 65 -8.83 -8.82 9.77
CA VAL A 65 -7.94 -7.65 9.82
C VAL A 65 -6.63 -8.10 10.46
N VAL A 66 -5.55 -8.13 9.69
CA VAL A 66 -4.18 -8.37 10.20
C VAL A 66 -3.50 -7.04 10.51
N ILE A 67 -3.78 -6.04 9.67
CA ILE A 67 -3.34 -4.66 9.84
C ILE A 67 -4.58 -3.78 9.75
N GLY A 68 -4.83 -2.98 10.78
CA GLY A 68 -5.88 -1.96 10.76
C GLY A 68 -5.57 -0.80 11.69
N GLU A 69 -6.61 -0.21 12.27
CA GLU A 69 -6.53 1.01 13.11
C GLU A 69 -5.73 0.83 14.41
N GLY A 70 -5.45 -0.43 14.79
CA GLY A 70 -4.65 -0.79 15.94
C GLY A 70 -5.27 -1.92 16.75
N GLU A 71 -4.85 -2.01 18.02
CA GLU A 71 -5.35 -3.01 18.94
C GLU A 71 -6.80 -2.75 19.38
N LYS A 72 -7.54 -3.82 19.66
CA LYS A 72 -8.98 -3.77 20.00
C LYS A 72 -9.34 -2.79 21.11
N ASP A 73 -8.47 -2.64 22.10
CA ASP A 73 -8.71 -1.74 23.24
C ASP A 73 -8.61 -0.26 22.86
N ASN A 74 -7.91 0.06 21.77
CA ASN A 74 -7.67 1.42 21.29
C ASN A 74 -8.44 1.75 20.00
N ALA A 75 -8.87 0.73 19.25
CA ALA A 75 -9.60 0.86 17.99
C ALA A 75 -10.97 0.14 18.07
N PRO A 76 -12.10 0.87 18.07
CA PRO A 76 -13.43 0.25 18.19
C PRO A 76 -13.86 -0.51 16.93
N MET A 77 -13.28 -0.21 15.77
CA MET A 77 -13.55 -0.83 14.48
C MET A 77 -12.25 -1.00 13.72
N LEU A 78 -12.21 -1.99 12.81
CA LEU A 78 -11.06 -2.35 12.01
C LEU A 78 -9.81 -2.59 12.86
N PHE A 79 -9.99 -3.17 14.05
CA PHE A 79 -8.89 -3.54 14.93
C PHE A 79 -8.23 -4.85 14.51
N ASN A 80 -6.98 -5.04 14.90
CA ASN A 80 -6.22 -6.27 14.65
C ASN A 80 -6.96 -7.50 15.18
N GLY A 81 -7.29 -8.42 14.28
CA GLY A 81 -8.05 -9.64 14.56
C GLY A 81 -9.57 -9.53 14.31
N GLU A 82 -10.10 -8.35 13.97
CA GLU A 82 -11.52 -8.22 13.62
C GLU A 82 -11.88 -9.09 12.40
N ILE A 83 -13.06 -9.73 12.45
CA ILE A 83 -13.63 -10.45 11.32
C ILE A 83 -14.67 -9.58 10.61
N VAL A 84 -14.49 -9.38 9.30
CA VAL A 84 -15.35 -8.56 8.44
C VAL A 84 -15.85 -9.35 7.23
N GLY A 85 -16.84 -8.81 6.51
CA GLY A 85 -17.55 -9.53 5.45
C GLY A 85 -18.83 -10.21 5.92
N THR A 86 -19.57 -10.80 5.00
CA THR A 86 -20.80 -11.56 5.31
C THR A 86 -20.52 -12.91 5.96
N GLY A 87 -19.25 -13.34 5.98
CA GLY A 87 -18.83 -14.67 6.43
C GLY A 87 -19.01 -15.76 5.37
N ARG A 88 -19.59 -15.43 4.21
CA ARG A 88 -19.75 -16.36 3.08
C ARG A 88 -18.67 -16.08 2.05
N GLY A 89 -17.94 -17.09 1.62
CA GLY A 89 -16.90 -16.94 0.58
C GLY A 89 -15.51 -17.26 1.12
N PRO A 90 -14.45 -16.77 0.45
CA PRO A 90 -13.08 -17.12 0.79
C PRO A 90 -12.67 -16.58 2.17
N LEU A 91 -11.77 -17.32 2.82
CA LEU A 91 -11.08 -16.86 4.01
C LEU A 91 -9.86 -16.05 3.59
N CYS A 92 -9.82 -14.78 4.00
CA CYS A 92 -8.75 -13.88 3.62
C CYS A 92 -8.13 -13.23 4.85
N ASP A 93 -6.88 -12.82 4.72
CA ASP A 93 -6.28 -11.77 5.53
C ASP A 93 -6.44 -10.43 4.80
N ILE A 94 -6.72 -9.38 5.56
CA ILE A 94 -6.80 -8.02 5.03
C ILE A 94 -5.92 -7.07 5.82
N ALA A 95 -5.33 -6.14 5.10
CA ALA A 95 -4.71 -4.94 5.65
C ALA A 95 -5.53 -3.75 5.18
N VAL A 96 -6.00 -2.93 6.12
CA VAL A 96 -6.82 -1.75 5.82
C VAL A 96 -6.13 -0.51 6.33
N ASP A 97 -6.22 0.55 5.53
CA ASP A 97 -5.86 1.91 5.93
C ASP A 97 -6.93 2.85 5.35
N PRO A 98 -7.98 3.16 6.13
CA PRO A 98 -9.06 4.04 5.70
C PRO A 98 -8.57 5.38 5.18
N ILE A 99 -7.49 5.95 5.74
CA ILE A 99 -6.80 7.13 5.23
C ILE A 99 -5.27 7.03 5.45
N ASP A 100 -4.56 6.53 4.43
CA ASP A 100 -3.11 6.69 4.32
C ASP A 100 -2.82 8.19 4.12
N GLY A 101 -2.30 8.82 5.18
CA GLY A 101 -2.06 10.26 5.23
C GLY A 101 -3.20 11.08 5.85
N THR A 102 -3.77 10.64 6.97
CA THR A 102 -4.70 11.47 7.79
C THR A 102 -4.20 12.90 8.05
N SER A 103 -2.90 13.08 8.29
CA SER A 103 -2.27 14.41 8.41
C SER A 103 -2.31 15.21 7.10
N LEU A 104 -2.14 14.55 5.95
CA LEU A 104 -2.29 15.18 4.63
C LEU A 104 -3.73 15.63 4.42
N THR A 105 -4.69 14.76 4.71
CA THR A 105 -6.13 15.05 4.64
C THR A 105 -6.48 16.26 5.50
N ALA A 106 -6.14 16.24 6.79
CA ALA A 106 -6.42 17.34 7.70
C ALA A 106 -5.79 18.67 7.26
N ALA A 107 -4.60 18.62 6.66
CA ALA A 107 -3.88 19.80 6.14
C ALA A 107 -4.30 20.21 4.71
N GLY A 108 -5.14 19.43 4.03
CA GLY A 108 -5.53 19.66 2.64
C GLY A 108 -4.39 19.45 1.63
N ARG A 109 -3.42 18.60 1.97
CA ARG A 109 -2.26 18.27 1.13
C ARG A 109 -2.57 17.09 0.21
N GLN A 110 -1.80 17.01 -0.87
CA GLN A 110 -1.90 15.99 -1.91
C GLN A 110 -1.45 14.59 -1.43
N ASN A 111 -1.92 13.56 -2.14
CA ASN A 111 -1.58 12.14 -2.01
C ASN A 111 -2.17 11.38 -0.81
N ALA A 112 -3.25 11.87 -0.17
CA ALA A 112 -3.99 11.05 0.78
C ALA A 112 -4.82 9.99 0.04
N LEU A 113 -4.78 8.75 0.50
CA LEU A 113 -5.47 7.61 -0.11
C LEU A 113 -6.32 6.86 0.91
N SER A 114 -7.37 6.19 0.45
CA SER A 114 -8.00 5.10 1.20
C SER A 114 -7.57 3.78 0.58
N VAL A 115 -7.11 2.82 1.39
CA VAL A 115 -6.40 1.63 0.93
C VAL A 115 -6.94 0.36 1.59
N ILE A 116 -7.01 -0.71 0.80
CA ILE A 116 -7.16 -2.08 1.31
C ILE A 116 -6.29 -3.04 0.50
N ALA A 117 -5.61 -3.93 1.20
CA ALA A 117 -4.90 -5.06 0.63
C ALA A 117 -5.47 -6.37 1.17
N VAL A 118 -5.47 -7.41 0.34
CA VAL A 118 -6.03 -8.73 0.63
C VAL A 118 -5.07 -9.81 0.15
N SER A 119 -4.98 -10.89 0.92
CA SER A 119 -4.29 -12.11 0.56
C SER A 119 -5.03 -13.30 1.16
N ASP A 120 -4.57 -14.51 0.86
CA ASP A 120 -5.14 -15.72 1.43
C ASP A 120 -4.95 -15.72 2.97
N ARG A 121 -5.82 -16.41 3.69
CA ARG A 121 -5.77 -16.46 5.17
C ARG A 121 -4.41 -17.00 5.66
N GLY A 122 -3.80 -16.28 6.61
CA GLY A 122 -2.56 -16.65 7.27
C GLY A 122 -1.31 -16.32 6.46
N THR A 123 -1.41 -15.57 5.36
CA THR A 123 -0.27 -15.32 4.47
C THR A 123 0.31 -13.92 4.58
N MET A 124 -0.32 -13.00 5.30
CA MET A 124 0.27 -11.68 5.59
C MET A 124 1.12 -11.75 6.85
N LEU A 125 2.33 -11.19 6.79
CA LEU A 125 3.16 -11.00 7.98
C LEU A 125 2.50 -9.98 8.92
N ASP A 126 2.28 -10.38 10.16
CA ASP A 126 1.92 -9.45 11.23
C ASP A 126 3.20 -8.80 11.78
N ALA A 127 3.50 -7.59 11.29
CA ALA A 127 4.65 -6.80 11.74
C ALA A 127 4.26 -5.72 12.77
N SER A 128 3.07 -5.80 13.38
CA SER A 128 2.53 -4.74 14.26
C SER A 128 3.37 -4.48 15.52
N SER A 129 4.16 -5.46 15.97
CA SER A 129 5.04 -5.33 17.14
C SER A 129 6.27 -4.46 16.92
N VAL A 130 6.64 -4.15 15.67
CA VAL A 130 7.76 -3.26 15.32
C VAL A 130 7.26 -2.17 14.38
N PHE A 131 7.27 -0.91 14.84
CA PHE A 131 6.56 0.16 14.15
C PHE A 131 7.15 0.52 12.77
N TYR A 132 8.47 0.45 12.61
CA TYR A 132 9.15 0.88 11.39
C TYR A 132 9.87 -0.27 10.66
N MET A 133 9.93 -0.13 9.34
CA MET A 133 10.62 -1.01 8.41
C MET A 133 11.39 -0.14 7.40
N ASP A 134 12.67 -0.46 7.21
CA ASP A 134 13.48 0.01 6.10
C ASP A 134 13.08 -0.76 4.84
N LYS A 135 12.77 -0.04 3.75
CA LYS A 135 12.17 -0.59 2.54
C LYS A 135 13.00 -0.26 1.33
N LEU A 136 13.03 -1.18 0.37
CA LEU A 136 13.53 -0.94 -0.98
C LEU A 136 12.52 -1.50 -1.97
N VAL A 137 11.98 -0.63 -2.82
CA VAL A 137 10.95 -0.98 -3.81
C VAL A 137 11.35 -0.49 -5.19
N THR A 138 11.18 -1.33 -6.21
CA THR A 138 11.37 -0.98 -7.63
C THR A 138 10.37 -1.72 -8.52
N GLY A 139 10.33 -1.35 -9.80
CA GLY A 139 9.66 -2.14 -10.83
C GLY A 139 10.38 -3.44 -11.15
N PRO A 140 9.87 -4.21 -12.15
CA PRO A 140 10.41 -5.52 -12.52
C PRO A 140 11.90 -5.51 -12.87
N ALA A 141 12.42 -4.40 -13.38
CA ALA A 141 13.84 -4.25 -13.72
C ALA A 141 14.79 -4.37 -12.51
N GLY A 142 14.30 -4.16 -11.29
CA GLY A 142 15.11 -4.35 -10.08
C GLY A 142 15.09 -5.78 -9.53
N VAL A 143 14.20 -6.66 -10.00
CA VAL A 143 14.10 -8.03 -9.49
C VAL A 143 15.41 -8.79 -9.74
N GLY A 144 16.07 -9.23 -8.67
CA GLY A 144 17.38 -9.89 -8.73
C GLY A 144 18.56 -8.97 -9.06
N VAL A 145 18.33 -7.66 -9.12
CA VAL A 145 19.34 -6.63 -9.47
C VAL A 145 19.67 -5.75 -8.27
N VAL A 146 18.66 -5.28 -7.55
CA VAL A 146 18.82 -4.43 -6.36
C VAL A 146 18.68 -5.24 -5.09
N ASP A 147 19.27 -4.73 -4.01
CA ASP A 147 19.34 -5.42 -2.72
C ASP A 147 19.50 -4.40 -1.58
N ILE A 148 18.58 -4.42 -0.62
CA ILE A 148 18.57 -3.49 0.54
C ILE A 148 19.84 -3.60 1.42
N ARG A 149 20.60 -4.68 1.29
CA ARG A 149 21.87 -4.89 2.01
C ARG A 149 23.01 -4.07 1.41
N LEU A 150 22.87 -3.63 0.16
CA LEU A 150 23.90 -2.86 -0.53
C LEU A 150 23.78 -1.37 -0.22
N PRO A 151 24.89 -0.61 -0.27
CA PRO A 151 24.84 0.84 -0.23
C PRO A 151 23.93 1.41 -1.33
N ILE A 152 23.17 2.47 -1.03
CA ILE A 152 22.17 3.00 -1.95
C ILE A 152 22.76 3.41 -3.32
N GLY A 153 23.98 3.95 -3.35
CA GLY A 153 24.66 4.30 -4.59
C GLY A 153 24.99 3.09 -5.49
N GLU A 154 25.19 1.90 -4.92
CA GLU A 154 25.34 0.67 -5.69
C GLU A 154 24.00 0.21 -6.27
N ASN A 155 22.93 0.24 -5.47
CA ASN A 155 21.57 -0.06 -5.93
C ASN A 155 21.14 0.84 -7.09
N ILE A 156 21.42 2.15 -6.99
CA ILE A 156 21.16 3.13 -8.05
C ILE A 156 21.89 2.74 -9.34
N ARG A 157 23.20 2.46 -9.27
CA ARG A 157 24.00 2.07 -10.44
C ARG A 157 23.53 0.77 -11.08
N LYS A 158 23.17 -0.23 -10.27
CA LYS A 158 22.65 -1.51 -10.77
C LYS A 158 21.30 -1.34 -11.45
N LEU A 159 20.38 -0.59 -10.83
CA LEU A 159 19.07 -0.32 -11.42
C LEU A 159 19.19 0.50 -12.71
N ALA A 160 20.07 1.51 -12.74
CA ALA A 160 20.37 2.30 -13.94
C ALA A 160 20.81 1.40 -15.11
N GLY A 161 21.73 0.47 -14.85
CA GLY A 161 22.17 -0.51 -15.86
C GLY A 161 21.04 -1.44 -16.32
N ALA A 162 20.17 -1.90 -15.42
CA ALA A 162 19.03 -2.76 -15.79
C ALA A 162 17.93 -2.04 -16.57
N LEU A 163 17.77 -0.73 -16.35
CA LEU A 163 16.82 0.13 -17.06
C LEU A 163 17.38 0.72 -18.37
N ASP A 164 18.67 0.53 -18.66
CA ASP A 164 19.40 1.20 -19.74
C ASP A 164 19.25 2.75 -19.67
N LYS A 165 19.39 3.28 -18.45
CA LYS A 165 19.32 4.72 -18.16
C LYS A 165 20.64 5.21 -17.58
N PRO A 166 21.07 6.46 -17.85
CA PRO A 166 22.17 7.05 -17.11
C PRO A 166 21.75 7.31 -15.66
N VAL A 167 22.72 7.31 -14.74
CA VAL A 167 22.46 7.42 -13.29
C VAL A 167 21.79 8.75 -12.92
N ASP A 168 22.09 9.82 -13.63
CA ASP A 168 21.50 11.14 -13.43
C ASP A 168 20.03 11.27 -13.89
N GLU A 169 19.52 10.28 -14.62
CA GLU A 169 18.10 10.15 -14.95
C GLU A 169 17.33 9.26 -13.98
N ILE A 170 18.00 8.58 -13.04
CA ILE A 170 17.32 7.80 -12.00
C ILE A 170 16.69 8.73 -10.97
N VAL A 171 15.42 8.49 -10.68
CA VAL A 171 14.66 9.24 -9.67
C VAL A 171 14.26 8.34 -8.51
N VAL A 172 14.75 8.66 -7.32
CA VAL A 172 14.52 7.90 -6.09
C VAL A 172 13.53 8.64 -5.18
N SER A 173 12.40 8.02 -4.90
CA SER A 173 11.41 8.47 -3.91
C SER A 173 11.86 8.15 -2.49
N VAL A 174 11.76 9.11 -1.59
CA VAL A 174 12.13 8.96 -0.17
C VAL A 174 11.29 9.88 0.70
N LEU A 175 10.86 9.40 1.87
CA LEU A 175 10.15 10.24 2.84
C LEU A 175 11.09 11.35 3.36
N ASN A 176 10.63 12.60 3.36
CA ASN A 176 11.37 13.73 3.90
C ASN A 176 11.27 13.73 5.42
N ARG A 177 12.26 13.11 6.06
CA ARG A 177 12.34 12.97 7.52
C ARG A 177 13.80 13.19 7.96
N PRO A 178 14.04 13.70 9.18
CA PRO A 178 15.40 13.83 9.72
C PRO A 178 16.20 12.53 9.64
N ARG A 179 15.56 11.38 9.92
CA ARG A 179 16.17 10.04 9.82
C ARG A 179 16.66 9.65 8.41
N HIS A 180 16.27 10.37 7.36
CA HIS A 180 16.68 10.11 5.98
C HIS A 180 17.65 11.14 5.42
N GLU A 181 18.11 12.12 6.20
CA GLU A 181 19.03 13.15 5.69
C GLU A 181 20.29 12.56 5.09
N GLN A 182 20.88 11.56 5.76
CA GLN A 182 22.04 10.82 5.23
C GLN A 182 21.69 10.05 3.96
N LEU A 183 20.61 9.26 3.95
CA LEU A 183 20.16 8.51 2.77
C LEU A 183 19.92 9.43 1.55
N ILE A 184 19.27 10.58 1.78
CA ILE A 184 19.02 11.60 0.77
C ILE A 184 20.34 12.14 0.20
N GLN A 185 21.32 12.41 1.06
CA GLN A 185 22.63 12.88 0.62
C GLN A 185 23.36 11.80 -0.20
N GLU A 186 23.36 10.55 0.27
CA GLU A 186 23.99 9.43 -0.44
C GLU A 186 23.38 9.16 -1.82
N ILE A 187 22.06 9.34 -1.98
CA ILE A 187 21.38 9.28 -3.29
C ILE A 187 21.92 10.37 -4.23
N ARG A 188 22.04 11.61 -3.72
CA ARG A 188 22.53 12.76 -4.50
C ARG A 188 24.01 12.61 -4.86
N ASP A 189 24.82 12.13 -3.93
CA ASP A 189 26.24 11.87 -4.15
C ASP A 189 26.47 10.76 -5.18
N ALA A 190 25.54 9.80 -5.28
CA ALA A 190 25.55 8.79 -6.33
C ALA A 190 25.18 9.35 -7.71
N GLY A 191 24.63 10.57 -7.79
CA GLY A 191 24.26 11.27 -9.03
C GLY A 191 22.77 11.22 -9.37
N ALA A 192 21.94 10.50 -8.62
CA ALA A 192 20.50 10.36 -8.90
C ALA A 192 19.67 11.53 -8.34
N GLY A 193 18.49 11.73 -8.92
CA GLY A 193 17.50 12.68 -8.44
C GLY A 193 16.71 12.15 -7.24
N THR A 194 16.37 13.03 -6.29
CA THR A 194 15.49 12.68 -5.16
C THR A 194 14.09 13.25 -5.36
N ARG A 195 13.06 12.43 -5.16
CA ARG A 195 11.67 12.86 -4.98
C ARG A 195 11.30 12.77 -3.51
N LEU A 196 11.28 13.93 -2.84
CA LEU A 196 10.96 14.01 -1.42
C LEU A 196 9.44 13.94 -1.21
N MET A 197 8.98 12.99 -0.39
CA MET A 197 7.57 12.79 -0.05
C MET A 197 7.31 13.20 1.40
N SER A 198 6.23 13.91 1.67
CA SER A 198 5.87 14.22 3.07
C SER A 198 5.28 13.01 3.79
N ASP A 199 4.42 12.22 3.16
CA ASP A 199 3.81 11.00 3.68
C ASP A 199 3.47 10.07 2.50
N GLY A 200 2.92 8.87 2.77
CA GLY A 200 2.39 7.97 1.74
C GLY A 200 3.46 7.17 0.99
N ASP A 201 4.25 6.37 1.71
CA ASP A 201 5.25 5.50 1.09
C ASP A 201 4.65 4.26 0.40
N VAL A 202 3.39 3.90 0.68
CA VAL A 202 2.62 2.93 -0.11
C VAL A 202 2.47 3.42 -1.55
N ALA A 203 1.96 4.64 -1.72
CA ALA A 203 1.86 5.28 -3.02
C ALA A 203 3.24 5.46 -3.68
N GLY A 204 4.25 5.80 -2.88
CA GLY A 204 5.64 5.91 -3.33
C GLY A 204 6.18 4.61 -3.93
N GLY A 205 6.03 3.48 -3.23
CA GLY A 205 6.45 2.16 -3.68
C GLY A 205 5.72 1.70 -4.94
N ILE A 206 4.40 1.86 -4.98
CA ILE A 206 3.59 1.50 -6.16
C ILE A 206 3.99 2.35 -7.36
N ASN A 207 4.18 3.65 -7.17
CA ASN A 207 4.64 4.53 -8.25
C ASN A 207 6.05 4.20 -8.71
N ALA A 208 6.93 3.63 -7.88
CA ALA A 208 8.24 3.14 -8.31
C ALA A 208 8.17 1.84 -9.13
N ALA A 209 7.10 1.05 -8.99
CA ALA A 209 7.00 -0.26 -9.62
C ALA A 209 6.19 -0.30 -10.93
N ARG A 210 5.47 0.77 -11.25
CA ARG A 210 4.68 0.87 -12.47
C ARG A 210 5.56 1.03 -13.72
N HIS A 211 5.09 0.52 -14.86
CA HIS A 211 5.82 0.64 -16.13
C HIS A 211 5.93 2.08 -16.66
N ASP A 212 4.96 2.94 -16.33
CA ASP A 212 4.90 4.35 -16.72
C ASP A 212 5.28 5.31 -15.59
N ALA A 213 6.06 4.80 -14.63
CA ALA A 213 6.46 5.51 -13.44
C ALA A 213 7.34 6.73 -13.75
N ARG A 214 7.16 7.80 -12.96
CA ARG A 214 8.06 8.97 -12.94
C ARG A 214 9.20 8.82 -11.94
N THR A 215 9.26 7.68 -11.25
CA THR A 215 10.22 7.36 -10.19
C THR A 215 10.63 5.92 -10.38
N ASP A 216 11.92 5.61 -10.25
CA ASP A 216 12.44 4.28 -10.55
C ASP A 216 12.57 3.40 -9.30
N MET A 217 12.69 4.05 -8.14
CA MET A 217 12.93 3.40 -6.85
C MET A 217 12.24 4.16 -5.72
N CYS A 218 11.76 3.46 -4.69
CA CYS A 218 11.32 4.04 -3.43
C CYS A 218 12.08 3.37 -2.28
N VAL A 219 12.75 4.17 -1.43
CA VAL A 219 13.62 3.66 -0.36
C VAL A 219 13.45 4.40 0.96
N GLY A 220 13.89 3.73 2.03
CA GLY A 220 14.05 4.28 3.36
C GLY A 220 13.07 3.71 4.37
N ILE A 221 13.12 4.28 5.57
CA ILE A 221 12.38 3.84 6.75
C ILE A 221 10.99 4.48 6.79
N GLY A 222 9.97 3.64 6.66
CA GLY A 222 8.56 3.97 6.85
C GLY A 222 7.86 2.93 7.72
N GLY A 223 6.53 2.99 7.86
CA GLY A 223 5.83 2.09 8.78
C GLY A 223 5.85 0.63 8.31
N SER A 224 6.01 -0.32 9.22
CA SER A 224 6.00 -1.76 8.87
C SER A 224 4.69 -2.22 8.23
N PRO A 225 3.50 -1.81 8.74
CA PRO A 225 2.22 -2.19 8.15
C PRO A 225 2.10 -1.80 6.67
N GLU A 226 2.52 -0.59 6.33
CA GLU A 226 2.54 -0.05 4.97
C GLU A 226 3.48 -0.85 4.05
N GLY A 227 4.55 -1.44 4.60
CA GLY A 227 5.43 -2.37 3.87
C GLY A 227 4.68 -3.63 3.40
N ILE A 228 3.82 -4.19 4.24
CA ILE A 228 3.01 -5.39 3.93
C ILE A 228 1.94 -5.06 2.89
N VAL A 229 1.25 -3.93 3.07
CA VAL A 229 0.26 -3.42 2.10
C VAL A 229 0.92 -3.19 0.73
N THR A 230 2.11 -2.58 0.72
CA THR A 230 2.89 -2.34 -0.50
C THR A 230 3.28 -3.66 -1.15
N ALA A 231 3.73 -4.66 -0.39
CA ALA A 231 4.11 -5.97 -0.93
C ALA A 231 2.98 -6.63 -1.73
N CYS A 232 1.72 -6.50 -1.29
CA CYS A 232 0.56 -7.01 -2.03
C CYS A 232 0.46 -6.39 -3.45
N ALA A 233 0.68 -5.08 -3.55
CA ALA A 233 0.66 -4.34 -4.81
C ALA A 233 1.87 -4.68 -5.70
N ILE A 234 3.06 -4.75 -5.10
CA ILE A 234 4.31 -5.02 -5.83
C ILE A 234 4.34 -6.42 -6.42
N LYS A 235 3.85 -7.42 -5.69
CA LYS A 235 3.66 -8.79 -6.22
C LYS A 235 2.76 -8.78 -7.46
N ALA A 236 1.69 -7.98 -7.45
CA ALA A 236 0.80 -7.86 -8.61
C ALA A 236 1.40 -7.11 -9.81
N LEU A 237 2.36 -6.22 -9.57
CA LEU A 237 3.10 -5.50 -10.60
C LEU A 237 4.33 -6.27 -11.10
N GLY A 238 4.66 -7.41 -10.48
CA GLY A 238 5.89 -8.16 -10.75
C GLY A 238 7.16 -7.38 -10.40
N GLY A 239 7.06 -6.44 -9.45
CA GLY A 239 8.18 -5.60 -9.03
C GLY A 239 9.04 -6.27 -7.94
N HIS A 240 9.99 -5.51 -7.43
CA HIS A 240 10.87 -5.91 -6.32
C HIS A 240 10.48 -5.16 -5.06
N ILE A 241 10.40 -5.87 -3.94
CA ILE A 241 10.29 -5.28 -2.61
C ILE A 241 11.12 -6.10 -1.62
N GLN A 242 11.92 -5.40 -0.82
CA GLN A 242 12.58 -5.93 0.36
C GLN A 242 12.28 -5.03 1.57
N GLY A 243 12.16 -5.66 2.73
CA GLY A 243 11.97 -5.00 4.00
C GLY A 243 13.01 -5.46 5.03
N ARG A 244 13.42 -4.56 5.92
CA ARG A 244 14.16 -4.90 7.14
C ARG A 244 13.53 -4.18 8.31
N LEU A 245 13.18 -4.91 9.36
CA LEU A 245 12.58 -4.33 10.56
C LEU A 245 13.54 -3.31 11.18
N TRP A 246 12.99 -2.20 11.66
CA TRP A 246 13.74 -1.08 12.20
C TRP A 246 13.21 -0.73 13.60
N PRO A 247 13.53 -1.54 14.62
CA PRO A 247 13.15 -1.23 16.00
C PRO A 247 13.84 0.07 16.45
N ARG A 248 13.08 0.94 17.12
CA ARG A 248 13.56 2.25 17.60
C ARG A 248 14.41 2.14 18.86
N ASP A 249 14.19 1.09 19.63
CA ASP A 249 14.82 0.82 20.92
C ASP A 249 14.85 -0.70 21.20
N ASP A 250 15.60 -1.08 22.23
CA ASP A 250 15.77 -2.48 22.63
C ASP A 250 14.46 -3.12 23.11
N ASP A 251 13.54 -2.33 23.69
CA ASP A 251 12.25 -2.82 24.13
C ASP A 251 11.36 -3.20 22.93
N GLU A 252 11.31 -2.36 21.88
CA GLU A 252 10.62 -2.67 20.63
C GLU A 252 11.26 -3.86 19.91
N ARG A 253 12.60 -3.95 19.93
CA ARG A 253 13.32 -5.10 19.43
C ARG A 253 12.88 -6.38 20.14
N GLN A 254 12.82 -6.37 21.47
CA GLN A 254 12.42 -7.54 22.25
C GLN A 254 10.95 -7.91 22.00
N ARG A 255 10.04 -6.92 21.93
CA ARG A 255 8.63 -7.17 21.57
C ARG A 255 8.50 -7.85 20.20
N GLY A 256 9.29 -7.44 19.22
CA GLY A 256 9.31 -8.08 17.91
C GLY A 256 9.78 -9.55 17.98
N ILE A 257 10.82 -9.83 18.75
CA ILE A 257 11.31 -11.21 18.97
C ILE A 257 10.25 -12.07 19.68
N ASP A 258 9.64 -11.53 20.73
CA ASP A 258 8.59 -12.23 21.49
C ASP A 258 7.36 -12.52 20.62
N ALA A 259 7.09 -11.66 19.62
CA ALA A 259 6.07 -11.86 18.59
C ALA A 259 6.48 -12.82 17.46
N GLY A 260 7.72 -13.34 17.48
CA GLY A 260 8.23 -14.29 16.48
C GLY A 260 8.78 -13.66 15.21
N LEU A 261 9.07 -12.35 15.21
CA LEU A 261 9.73 -11.68 14.10
C LEU A 261 11.24 -11.90 14.13
N ASP A 262 11.83 -12.07 12.95
CA ASP A 262 13.28 -12.13 12.76
C ASP A 262 13.81 -10.72 12.46
N ILE A 263 14.31 -10.06 13.51
CA ILE A 263 14.74 -8.65 13.45
C ILE A 263 15.93 -8.45 12.51
N ASP A 264 16.80 -9.46 12.36
CA ASP A 264 18.05 -9.33 11.62
C ASP A 264 17.91 -9.80 10.16
N LYS A 265 16.73 -10.31 9.79
CA LYS A 265 16.41 -10.79 8.45
C LYS A 265 16.05 -9.66 7.48
N VAL A 266 16.46 -9.85 6.23
CA VAL A 266 15.85 -9.16 5.08
C VAL A 266 14.66 -9.98 4.63
N TYR A 267 13.49 -9.38 4.73
CA TYR A 267 12.23 -9.94 4.30
C TYR A 267 12.07 -9.69 2.80
N GLU A 268 12.01 -10.76 2.02
CA GLU A 268 11.63 -10.71 0.62
C GLU A 268 10.11 -10.54 0.47
N ALA A 269 9.62 -10.25 -0.74
CA ALA A 269 8.18 -10.10 -1.00
C ALA A 269 7.34 -11.28 -0.49
N ASP A 270 7.84 -12.51 -0.63
CA ASP A 270 7.17 -13.73 -0.16
C ASP A 270 7.28 -13.94 1.36
N ASP A 271 8.21 -13.29 2.03
CA ASP A 271 8.25 -13.27 3.50
C ASP A 271 7.24 -12.27 4.08
N LEU A 272 7.03 -11.13 3.40
CA LEU A 272 6.04 -10.12 3.78
C LEU A 272 4.61 -10.61 3.50
N VAL A 273 4.40 -11.23 2.34
CA VAL A 273 3.11 -11.78 1.91
C VAL A 273 3.32 -13.10 1.15
N GLN A 274 3.13 -14.23 1.83
CA GLN A 274 3.35 -15.57 1.28
C GLN A 274 2.34 -15.94 0.18
N GLY A 275 1.17 -15.30 0.16
CA GLY A 275 0.09 -15.59 -0.78
C GLY A 275 0.35 -15.00 -2.16
N ASN A 276 0.00 -15.74 -3.22
CA ASN A 276 0.12 -15.27 -4.60
C ASN A 276 -1.18 -14.63 -5.12
N ASN A 277 -2.30 -14.92 -4.46
CA ASN A 277 -3.59 -14.27 -4.72
C ASN A 277 -3.68 -12.95 -3.95
N THR A 278 -2.86 -11.97 -4.31
CA THR A 278 -2.90 -10.64 -3.71
C THR A 278 -3.91 -9.74 -4.43
N ILE A 279 -4.61 -8.91 -3.68
CA ILE A 279 -5.42 -7.81 -4.20
C ILE A 279 -4.97 -6.54 -3.48
N PHE A 280 -4.76 -5.48 -4.21
CA PHE A 280 -4.58 -4.14 -3.66
C PHE A 280 -5.59 -3.21 -4.30
N VAL A 281 -6.25 -2.39 -3.49
CA VAL A 281 -7.22 -1.40 -3.93
C VAL A 281 -6.92 -0.09 -3.23
N ALA A 282 -6.91 1.01 -3.98
CA ALA A 282 -6.80 2.34 -3.42
C ALA A 282 -7.72 3.33 -4.14
N THR A 283 -8.29 4.26 -3.39
CA THR A 283 -9.07 5.39 -3.90
C THR A 283 -8.50 6.71 -3.39
N GLY A 284 -8.40 7.72 -4.25
CA GLY A 284 -7.84 9.01 -3.87
C GLY A 284 -8.76 9.80 -2.95
N VAL A 285 -8.26 10.21 -1.78
CA VAL A 285 -8.94 11.16 -0.89
C VAL A 285 -8.62 12.58 -1.37
N THR A 286 -7.33 12.89 -1.52
CA THR A 286 -6.84 14.12 -2.15
C THR A 286 -6.05 13.79 -3.41
N ASP A 287 -5.90 14.78 -4.31
CA ASP A 287 -5.20 14.58 -5.57
C ASP A 287 -3.79 14.02 -5.35
N GLY A 288 -3.47 12.93 -6.05
CA GLY A 288 -2.16 12.30 -5.97
C GLY A 288 -1.67 11.76 -7.31
N GLN A 289 -0.45 11.24 -7.31
CA GLN A 289 0.16 10.68 -8.53
C GLN A 289 -0.42 9.32 -8.92
N LEU A 290 -0.92 8.57 -7.94
CA LEU A 290 -1.49 7.25 -8.19
C LEU A 290 -2.90 7.37 -8.78
N VAL A 291 -3.75 8.17 -8.14
CA VAL A 291 -5.17 8.41 -8.46
C VAL A 291 -5.57 9.84 -8.07
N ALA A 292 -6.53 10.42 -8.78
CA ALA A 292 -7.13 11.71 -8.44
C ALA A 292 -7.96 11.64 -7.16
N GLY A 293 -8.04 12.78 -6.45
CA GLY A 293 -8.82 12.92 -5.23
C GLY A 293 -10.31 13.01 -5.49
N VAL A 294 -11.11 12.84 -4.44
CA VAL A 294 -12.56 12.94 -4.56
C VAL A 294 -12.95 14.37 -4.93
N ARG A 295 -13.78 14.50 -5.99
CA ARG A 295 -14.29 15.79 -6.46
C ARG A 295 -15.80 15.81 -6.41
N ARG A 296 -16.40 16.91 -5.96
CA ARG A 296 -17.85 17.09 -5.95
C ARG A 296 -18.25 18.19 -6.93
N GLU A 297 -19.12 17.88 -7.89
CA GLU A 297 -19.63 18.85 -8.87
C GLU A 297 -21.08 18.53 -9.26
N ARG A 298 -21.94 19.55 -9.34
CA ARG A 298 -23.30 19.49 -9.94
C ARG A 298 -24.16 18.29 -9.49
N GLY A 299 -24.15 17.95 -8.21
CA GLY A 299 -24.96 16.85 -7.66
C GLY A 299 -24.32 15.45 -7.82
N TYR A 300 -23.09 15.39 -8.30
CA TYR A 300 -22.27 14.19 -8.39
C TYR A 300 -21.03 14.29 -7.51
N VAL A 301 -20.55 13.12 -7.07
CA VAL A 301 -19.22 12.91 -6.49
C VAL A 301 -18.44 12.03 -7.46
N TYR A 302 -17.21 12.40 -7.75
CA TYR A 302 -16.31 11.71 -8.67
C TYR A 302 -15.17 11.12 -7.85
N THR A 303 -14.86 9.86 -8.09
CA THR A 303 -13.73 9.17 -7.46
C THR A 303 -12.86 8.53 -8.55
N GLU A 304 -11.56 8.41 -8.28
CA GLU A 304 -10.66 7.58 -9.05
C GLU A 304 -10.04 6.53 -8.14
N SER A 305 -10.12 5.27 -8.57
CA SER A 305 -9.58 4.12 -7.86
C SER A 305 -8.62 3.32 -8.73
N VAL A 306 -7.66 2.65 -8.11
CA VAL A 306 -6.79 1.66 -8.74
C VAL A 306 -6.98 0.30 -8.07
N VAL A 307 -7.00 -0.75 -8.87
CA VAL A 307 -7.06 -2.14 -8.42
C VAL A 307 -5.92 -2.91 -9.05
N LEU A 308 -5.15 -3.61 -8.24
CA LEU A 308 -4.08 -4.51 -8.64
C LEU A 308 -4.41 -5.92 -8.16
N ARG A 309 -4.30 -6.91 -9.04
CA ARG A 309 -4.55 -8.31 -8.69
C ARG A 309 -3.38 -9.20 -9.11
N GLY A 310 -2.75 -9.85 -8.13
CA GLY A 310 -1.61 -10.75 -8.31
C GLY A 310 -1.92 -11.90 -9.25
N ALA A 311 -3.01 -12.62 -8.97
CA ALA A 311 -3.38 -13.80 -9.75
C ALA A 311 -3.66 -13.53 -11.25
N SER A 312 -3.98 -12.30 -11.66
CA SER A 312 -4.19 -11.95 -13.07
C SER A 312 -3.19 -10.94 -13.63
N GLY A 313 -2.24 -10.47 -12.82
CA GLY A 313 -1.31 -9.39 -13.19
C GLY A 313 -1.99 -8.11 -13.69
N THR A 314 -3.27 -7.89 -13.31
CA THR A 314 -4.09 -6.83 -13.91
C THR A 314 -4.07 -5.59 -13.03
N LEU A 315 -3.68 -4.46 -13.62
CA LEU A 315 -3.95 -3.13 -13.10
C LEU A 315 -5.22 -2.58 -13.75
N ARG A 316 -6.21 -2.21 -12.94
CA ARG A 316 -7.41 -1.49 -13.39
C ARG A 316 -7.44 -0.11 -12.79
N ARG A 317 -7.74 0.89 -13.62
CA ARG A 317 -8.15 2.22 -13.18
C ARG A 317 -9.65 2.33 -13.32
N ILE A 318 -10.31 2.87 -12.31
CA ILE A 318 -11.76 2.97 -12.22
C ILE A 318 -12.09 4.43 -11.94
N ALA A 319 -12.85 5.05 -12.83
CA ALA A 319 -13.44 6.36 -12.60
C ALA A 319 -14.94 6.15 -12.36
N SER A 320 -15.43 6.65 -11.24
CA SER A 320 -16.83 6.46 -10.81
C SER A 320 -17.53 7.80 -10.64
N GLU A 321 -18.78 7.85 -11.07
CA GLU A 321 -19.68 8.99 -10.87
C GLU A 321 -20.82 8.57 -9.93
N HIS A 322 -20.87 9.19 -8.76
CA HIS A 322 -21.80 8.85 -7.69
C HIS A 322 -22.83 9.97 -7.53
N LEU A 323 -24.11 9.63 -7.49
CA LEU A 323 -25.15 10.60 -7.14
C LEU A 323 -25.01 11.01 -5.68
N VAL A 324 -24.87 12.31 -5.43
CA VAL A 324 -24.79 12.87 -4.06
C VAL A 324 -25.95 12.38 -3.21
N SER A 325 -27.17 12.35 -3.75
CA SER A 325 -28.38 11.93 -3.03
C SER A 325 -28.37 10.48 -2.51
N LYS A 326 -27.41 9.65 -2.93
CA LYS A 326 -27.25 8.27 -2.48
C LYS A 326 -26.00 8.04 -1.63
N TRP A 327 -25.02 8.94 -1.70
CA TRP A 327 -23.68 8.74 -1.15
C TRP A 327 -23.28 9.74 -0.06
N LEU A 328 -23.94 10.90 -0.01
CA LEU A 328 -23.71 11.93 1.01
C LEU A 328 -25.01 12.25 1.74
#